data_AF-A0A6I3B6A9-F1
#
_entry.id   AF-A0A6I3B6A9-F1
#
_cell.length_a   1.000
_cell.length_b   1.000
_cell.length_c   1.000
_cell.angle_alpha   90.00
_cell.angle_beta   90.00
_cell.angle_gamma   90.00
#
_symmetry.space_group_name_H-M   'P 1'
#
loop_
_entity.id
_entity.type
_entity.pdbx_description
1 polymer ?
#
loop_
_entity_poly.entity_id
_entity_poly.type
_entity_poly.pdbx_seq_one_letter_code
_entity_poly.pdbx_strand_id
1 'polypeptide(L)'
;MPQQPLAQVPKDASWYWSDNGSCREADPLLFFHPQNERGSARGRRERSAKLICMQCTVRIECADYAVRAREPYGVWGGLSEDDRERIYSRLDIRKYPRGRGEGAQAAAAEIAQAVSPQALGLVK
;
A
#
# COMPACT_ATOMS: atom_id res chain seq x y z
N MET A 1 15.01 -1.13 -2.27
CA MET A 1 13.62 -1.36 -2.72
C MET A 1 13.67 -2.13 -4.01
N PRO A 2 12.93 -3.25 -4.17
CA PRO A 2 12.94 -4.01 -5.41
C PRO A 2 12.48 -3.10 -6.55
N GLN A 3 13.33 -2.95 -7.56
CA GLN A 3 13.04 -2.15 -8.75
C GLN A 3 11.90 -2.85 -9.51
N GLN A 4 10.71 -2.25 -9.54
CA GLN A 4 9.63 -2.76 -10.37
C GLN A 4 10.02 -2.72 -11.86
N PRO A 5 9.53 -3.65 -12.69
CA PRO A 5 9.63 -3.50 -14.13
C PRO A 5 8.90 -2.23 -14.57
N LEU A 6 9.59 -1.34 -15.28
CA LEU A 6 9.09 -0.03 -15.74
C LEU A 6 7.75 -0.08 -16.50
N ALA A 7 7.37 -1.24 -17.03
CA ALA A 7 6.12 -1.46 -17.75
C ALA A 7 4.84 -1.25 -16.89
N GLN A 8 4.95 -1.29 -15.56
CA GLN A 8 3.81 -1.12 -14.64
C GLN A 8 3.80 0.24 -13.94
N VAL A 9 4.86 1.05 -14.10
CA VAL A 9 4.98 2.36 -13.46
C VAL A 9 4.04 3.35 -14.15
N PRO A 10 3.17 4.07 -13.43
CA PRO A 10 2.30 5.06 -14.04
C PRO A 10 3.11 6.17 -14.74
N LYS A 11 2.64 6.64 -15.90
CA LYS A 11 3.36 7.63 -16.74
C LYS A 11 3.67 8.95 -16.02
N ASP A 12 2.92 9.27 -14.98
CA ASP A 12 3.05 10.49 -14.17
C ASP A 12 3.60 10.21 -12.76
N ALA A 13 4.21 9.04 -12.55
CA ALA A 13 4.84 8.66 -11.29
C ALA A 13 6.13 9.44 -11.06
N SER A 14 5.98 10.73 -10.74
CA SER A 14 7.01 11.47 -10.03
C SER A 14 7.23 10.80 -8.67
N TRP A 15 8.48 10.40 -8.39
CA TRP A 15 8.88 9.71 -7.16
C TRP A 15 9.08 10.66 -5.97
N TYR A 16 8.98 11.98 -6.15
CA TYR A 16 9.30 12.96 -5.10
C TYR A 16 8.44 12.84 -3.84
N TRP A 17 7.21 12.32 -3.95
CA TRP A 17 6.39 12.05 -2.76
C TRP A 17 7.04 10.98 -1.87
N SER A 18 7.71 9.99 -2.45
CA SER A 18 8.30 8.88 -1.69
C SER A 18 9.44 9.32 -0.78
N ASP A 19 10.10 10.44 -1.08
CA ASP A 19 11.14 11.03 -0.24
C ASP A 19 10.60 11.56 1.10
N ASN A 20 9.30 11.88 1.15
CA ASN A 20 8.62 12.35 2.37
C ASN A 20 7.91 11.21 3.11
N GLY A 21 8.14 9.96 2.73
CA GLY A 21 7.52 8.79 3.38
C GLY A 21 8.14 8.49 4.74
N SER A 22 7.31 8.43 5.79
CA SER A 22 7.75 8.04 7.15
C SER A 22 8.36 6.63 7.21
N CYS A 23 8.09 5.76 6.23
CA CYS A 23 8.70 4.43 6.13
C CYS A 23 10.24 4.47 5.98
N ARG A 24 10.81 5.60 5.55
CA ARG A 24 12.26 5.78 5.39
C ARG A 24 13.01 5.81 6.72
N GLU A 25 12.31 6.14 7.80
CA GLU A 25 12.86 6.20 9.16
C GLU A 25 12.71 4.87 9.91
N ALA A 26 12.11 3.87 9.28
CA ALA A 26 11.83 2.55 9.85
C ALA A 26 12.55 1.43 9.08
N ASP A 27 12.59 0.25 9.68
CA ASP A 27 13.17 -0.94 9.04
C ASP A 27 12.38 -1.32 7.77
N PRO A 28 13.01 -1.41 6.58
CA PRO A 28 12.36 -1.84 5.35
C PRO A 28 11.68 -3.21 5.45
N LEU A 29 12.21 -4.12 6.27
CA LEU A 29 11.63 -5.46 6.48
C LEU A 29 10.26 -5.42 7.12
N LEU A 30 9.89 -4.30 7.76
CA LEU A 30 8.55 -4.08 8.28
C LEU A 30 7.52 -3.96 7.15
N PHE A 31 7.91 -3.34 6.04
CA PHE A 31 7.01 -3.10 4.91
C PHE A 31 7.07 -4.25 3.90
N PHE A 32 8.25 -4.85 3.70
CA PHE A 32 8.50 -5.87 2.70
C PHE A 32 8.99 -7.15 3.35
N HIS A 33 8.18 -8.21 3.30
CA HIS A 33 8.49 -9.46 3.99
C HIS A 33 9.52 -10.31 3.23
N PRO A 34 10.29 -11.17 3.92
CA PRO A 34 11.05 -12.24 3.29
C PRO A 34 10.11 -13.36 2.77
N GLN A 35 10.54 -14.11 1.75
CA GLN A 35 9.69 -15.01 0.93
C GLN A 35 8.84 -16.06 1.69
N ASN A 36 9.16 -16.34 2.97
CA ASN A 36 8.58 -17.45 3.74
C ASN A 36 7.78 -17.03 4.99
N GLU A 37 7.54 -15.72 5.21
CA GLU A 37 6.71 -15.26 6.34
C GLU A 37 5.23 -15.58 6.13
N ARG A 38 4.55 -16.14 7.15
CA ARG A 38 3.12 -16.54 7.06
C ARG A 38 2.38 -16.35 8.39
N GLY A 39 1.04 -16.46 8.31
CA GLY A 39 0.17 -16.54 9.48
C GLY A 39 0.25 -15.31 10.39
N SER A 40 0.32 -15.55 11.71
CA SER A 40 0.29 -14.49 12.73
C SER A 40 1.53 -13.58 12.70
N ALA A 41 2.68 -14.06 12.19
CA ALA A 41 3.86 -13.24 12.00
C ALA A 41 3.61 -12.15 10.93
N ARG A 42 3.16 -12.56 9.74
CA ARG A 42 2.75 -11.66 8.66
C ARG A 42 1.74 -10.63 9.14
N GLY A 43 0.68 -11.08 9.82
CA GLY A 43 -0.35 -10.18 10.32
C GLY A 43 0.15 -9.16 11.35
N ARG A 44 1.09 -9.53 12.24
CA ARG A 44 1.71 -8.59 13.19
C ARG A 44 2.56 -7.55 12.47
N ARG A 45 3.43 -7.99 11.56
CA ARG A 45 4.28 -7.11 10.76
C ARG A 45 3.45 -6.11 9.97
N GLU A 46 2.43 -6.58 9.26
CA GLU A 46 1.55 -5.72 8.47
C GLU A 46 0.83 -4.68 9.34
N ARG A 47 0.32 -5.06 10.52
CA ARG A 47 -0.28 -4.09 11.45
C ARG A 47 0.73 -3.04 11.89
N SER A 48 1.95 -3.43 12.23
CA SER A 48 3.03 -2.50 12.60
C SER A 48 3.39 -1.55 11.45
N ALA A 49 3.48 -2.04 10.22
CA ALA A 49 3.71 -1.19 9.05
C ALA A 49 2.56 -0.20 8.82
N LYS A 50 1.31 -0.67 8.96
CA LYS A 50 0.11 0.16 8.79
C LYS A 50 0.00 1.26 9.83
N LEU A 51 0.46 1.03 11.06
CA LEU A 51 0.54 2.07 12.11
C LEU A 51 1.45 3.23 11.69
N ILE A 52 2.60 2.93 11.07
CA ILE A 52 3.49 3.98 10.52
C ILE A 52 2.82 4.68 9.34
N CYS A 53 2.21 3.92 8.42
CA CYS A 53 1.49 4.50 7.30
C CYS A 53 0.37 5.45 7.75
N MET A 54 -0.33 5.15 8.86
CA MET A 54 -1.42 5.98 9.38
C MET A 54 -0.99 7.42 9.70
N GLN A 55 0.28 7.62 10.09
CA GLN A 55 0.83 8.94 10.43
C GLN A 55 1.59 9.60 9.27
N CYS A 56 1.76 8.90 8.14
CA CYS A 56 2.55 9.35 7.01
C CYS A 56 1.80 10.41 6.18
N THR A 57 2.45 11.54 5.90
CA THR A 57 1.87 12.66 5.15
C THR A 57 1.58 12.32 3.70
N VAL A 58 2.37 11.43 3.09
CA VAL A 58 2.22 10.98 1.70
C VAL A 58 1.46 9.66 1.56
N ARG A 59 0.71 9.26 2.60
CA ARG A 59 -0.01 7.97 2.63
C ARG A 59 -0.92 7.79 1.43
N ILE A 60 -1.67 8.84 1.07
CA ILE A 60 -2.66 8.77 0.00
C ILE A 60 -1.98 8.67 -1.38
N GLU A 61 -0.93 9.45 -1.64
CA GLU A 61 -0.17 9.30 -2.89
C GLU A 61 0.52 7.95 -3.00
N CYS A 62 1.01 7.41 -1.88
CA CYS A 62 1.61 6.08 -1.82
C CYS A 62 0.60 4.98 -2.15
N ALA A 63 -0.62 5.05 -1.60
CA ALA A 63 -1.70 4.11 -1.91
C ALA A 63 -2.16 4.24 -3.38
N ASP A 64 -2.29 5.47 -3.88
CA ASP A 64 -2.62 5.75 -5.27
C ASP A 64 -1.62 5.09 -6.23
N TYR A 65 -0.33 5.32 -5.99
CA TYR A 65 0.74 4.71 -6.78
C TYR A 65 0.65 3.18 -6.74
N ALA A 66 0.56 2.59 -5.55
CA ALA A 66 0.58 1.14 -5.39
C ALA A 66 -0.58 0.45 -6.11
N VAL A 67 -1.76 1.05 -6.10
CA VAL A 67 -2.94 0.53 -6.82
C VAL A 67 -2.74 0.66 -8.32
N ARG A 68 -2.33 1.82 -8.84
CA ARG A 68 -2.13 2.01 -10.29
C ARG A 68 -0.97 1.19 -10.85
N ALA A 69 0.09 1.01 -10.07
CA ALA A 69 1.25 0.20 -10.42
C ALA A 69 1.02 -1.30 -10.22
N ARG A 70 -0.11 -1.69 -9.61
CA ARG A 70 -0.41 -3.06 -9.20
C ARG A 70 0.71 -3.68 -8.36
N GLU A 71 1.19 -2.93 -7.37
CA GLU A 71 2.35 -3.31 -6.55
C GLU A 71 2.16 -4.71 -5.92
N PRO A 72 2.99 -5.70 -6.28
CA PRO A 72 2.74 -7.09 -5.94
C PRO A 72 3.09 -7.42 -4.48
N TYR A 73 3.97 -6.64 -3.84
CA TYR A 73 4.51 -6.98 -2.53
C TYR A 73 4.49 -5.81 -1.55
N GLY A 74 4.42 -6.14 -0.27
CA GLY A 74 4.60 -5.24 0.85
C GLY A 74 3.40 -4.36 1.19
N VAL A 75 3.59 -3.51 2.20
CA VAL A 75 2.59 -2.53 2.66
C VAL A 75 2.87 -1.16 2.04
N TRP A 76 1.87 -0.61 1.35
CA TRP A 76 1.95 0.67 0.66
C TRP A 76 0.78 1.55 1.05
N GLY A 77 1.04 2.77 1.54
CA GLY A 77 -0.01 3.71 1.92
C GLY A 77 -1.03 3.16 2.94
N GLY A 78 -0.62 2.17 3.74
CA GLY A 78 -1.48 1.47 4.70
C GLY A 78 -2.23 0.25 4.13
N LEU A 79 -2.04 -0.10 2.86
CA LEU A 79 -2.63 -1.28 2.22
C LEU A 79 -1.63 -2.44 2.22
N SER A 80 -2.00 -3.60 2.76
CA SER A 80 -1.23 -4.83 2.53
C SER A 80 -1.50 -5.40 1.13
N GLU A 81 -0.78 -6.46 0.77
CA GLU A 81 -1.02 -7.20 -0.48
C GLU A 81 -2.47 -7.71 -0.54
N ASP A 82 -2.95 -8.31 0.55
CA ASP A 82 -4.30 -8.85 0.64
C ASP A 82 -5.37 -7.74 0.55
N ASP A 83 -5.09 -6.54 1.08
CA ASP A 83 -5.99 -5.39 0.90
C ASP A 83 -6.04 -4.95 -0.56
N ARG A 84 -4.87 -4.90 -1.24
CA ARG A 84 -4.79 -4.55 -2.66
C ARG A 84 -5.48 -5.58 -3.55
N GLU A 85 -5.38 -6.87 -3.24
CA GLU A 85 -6.07 -7.92 -4.00
C GLU A 85 -7.60 -7.79 -3.91
N ARG A 86 -8.14 -7.36 -2.75
CA ARG A 86 -9.58 -7.04 -2.63
C ARG A 86 -10.00 -5.87 -3.53
N ILE A 87 -9.13 -4.90 -3.74
CA ILE A 87 -9.37 -3.80 -4.70
C ILE A 87 -9.37 -4.39 -6.12
N TYR A 88 -8.30 -5.09 -6.49
CA TYR A 88 -8.10 -5.59 -7.86
C TYR A 88 -9.20 -6.56 -8.30
N SER A 89 -9.65 -7.44 -7.42
CA SER A 89 -10.74 -8.40 -7.70
C SER A 89 -12.08 -7.73 -8.03
N ARG A 90 -12.27 -6.45 -7.69
CA ARG A 90 -13.49 -5.68 -7.98
C ARG A 90 -13.34 -4.76 -9.19
N LEU A 91 -12.12 -4.54 -9.68
CA LEU A 91 -11.87 -3.63 -10.79
C LEU A 91 -12.11 -4.33 -12.13
N ASP A 92 -12.92 -3.70 -12.98
CA ASP A 92 -12.95 -4.03 -14.41
C ASP A 92 -11.61 -3.62 -15.04
N ILE A 93 -10.92 -4.58 -15.67
CA ILE A 93 -9.63 -4.35 -16.33
C ILE A 93 -9.68 -3.23 -17.37
N ARG A 94 -10.84 -3.01 -18.00
CA ARG A 94 -11.06 -1.94 -18.99
C ARG A 94 -11.14 -0.55 -18.34
N LYS A 95 -11.47 -0.49 -17.05
CA LYS A 95 -11.61 0.72 -16.24
C LYS A 95 -10.49 0.87 -15.20
N TYR A 96 -9.39 0.15 -15.38
CA TYR A 96 -8.27 0.16 -14.43
C TYR A 96 -7.69 1.58 -14.29
N PRO A 97 -7.42 2.06 -13.07
CA PRO A 97 -6.95 3.42 -12.84
C PRO A 97 -5.55 3.62 -13.42
N ARG A 98 -5.36 4.68 -14.22
CA ARG A 98 -4.09 5.03 -14.88
C ARG A 98 -3.61 6.42 -14.49
N GLY A 99 -4.50 7.37 -14.28
CA GLY A 99 -4.17 8.75 -13.91
C GLY A 99 -3.90 8.90 -12.42
N ARG A 100 -3.00 9.82 -12.03
CA ARG A 100 -2.78 10.20 -10.63
C ARG A 100 -4.09 10.51 -9.91
N GLY A 101 -4.27 9.91 -8.74
CA GLY A 101 -5.45 10.04 -7.89
C GLY A 101 -6.55 9.01 -8.17
N GLU A 102 -6.60 8.43 -9.37
CA GLU A 102 -7.63 7.42 -9.71
C GLU A 102 -7.46 6.14 -8.90
N GLY A 103 -6.22 5.77 -8.53
CA GLY A 103 -5.95 4.62 -7.68
C GLY A 103 -6.46 4.85 -6.26
N ALA A 104 -6.20 6.03 -5.69
CA ALA A 104 -6.73 6.40 -4.38
C ALA A 104 -8.26 6.48 -4.36
N GLN A 105 -8.87 7.01 -5.42
CA GLN A 105 -10.34 7.04 -5.56
C GLN A 105 -10.93 5.64 -5.63
N ALA A 106 -10.37 4.77 -6.47
CA ALA A 106 -10.80 3.38 -6.60
C ALA A 106 -10.65 2.57 -5.30
N ALA A 107 -9.68 2.95 -4.46
CA ALA A 107 -9.32 2.27 -3.22
C ALA A 107 -9.82 2.96 -1.95
N ALA A 108 -10.64 4.01 -2.05
CA ALA A 108 -10.93 4.89 -0.92
C ALA A 108 -11.48 4.13 0.31
N ALA A 109 -12.37 3.16 0.08
CA ALA A 109 -12.94 2.33 1.14
C ALA A 109 -11.88 1.44 1.80
N GLU A 110 -11.05 0.76 1.01
CA GLU A 110 -9.95 -0.08 1.51
C GLU A 110 -8.90 0.72 2.25
N ILE A 111 -8.55 1.93 1.77
CA ILE A 111 -7.61 2.83 2.44
C ILE A 111 -8.12 3.17 3.83
N ALA A 112 -9.40 3.56 3.95
CA ALA A 112 -10.00 3.88 5.25
C ALA A 112 -10.07 2.66 6.16
N GLN A 113 -10.49 1.51 5.63
CA GLN A 113 -10.65 0.28 6.40
C GLN A 113 -9.31 -0.27 6.89
N ALA A 114 -8.27 -0.27 6.05
CA ALA A 114 -6.99 -0.91 6.33
C ALA A 114 -6.25 -0.25 7.51
N VAL A 115 -6.48 1.04 7.76
CA VAL A 115 -5.90 1.81 8.86
C VAL A 115 -6.91 2.14 9.97
N SER A 116 -8.09 1.51 9.96
CA SER A 116 -9.08 1.67 11.03
C SER A 116 -8.54 1.14 12.36
N PRO A 117 -8.98 1.69 13.51
CA PRO A 117 -8.60 1.18 14.84
C PRO A 117 -8.83 -0.32 14.99
N GLN A 118 -9.93 -0.85 14.42
CA GLN A 118 -10.25 -2.28 14.41
C GLN A 118 -9.21 -3.08 13.61
N ALA A 119 -8.88 -2.65 12.38
CA ALA A 119 -7.90 -3.33 11.54
C ALA A 119 -6.49 -3.30 12.14
N LEU A 120 -6.17 -2.24 12.88
CA LEU A 120 -4.90 -2.06 13.59
C LEU A 120 -4.88 -2.78 14.95
N GLY A 121 -6.00 -3.35 15.41
CA GLY A 121 -6.10 -4.04 16.70
C GLY A 121 -6.02 -3.11 17.91
N LEU A 122 -6.39 -1.83 17.73
CA LEU A 122 -6.42 -0.81 18.78
C LEU A 122 -7.73 -0.80 19.58
N VAL A 123 -8.76 -1.50 19.10
CA VAL A 123 -10.06 -1.68 19.76
C VAL A 123 -10.55 -3.12 19.55
N LYS A 124 -11.26 -3.67 20.54
CA LYS A 124 -11.88 -5.00 20.51
C LYS A 124 -13.30 -4.95 19.99
#